data_AF-A0A8J3HF75-F1
#
_entry.id   AF-A0A8J3HF75-F1
#
_cell.length_a   1.000
_cell.length_b   1.000
_cell.length_c   1.000
_cell.angle_alpha   90.00
_cell.angle_beta   90.00
_cell.angle_gamma   90.00
#
_symmetry.space_group_name_H-M   'P 1'
#
loop_
_entity.id
_entity.type
_entity.pdbx_description
1 polymer ?
#
loop_
_entity_poly.entity_id
_entity_poly.type
_entity_poly.pdbx_seq_one_letter_code
_entity_poly.pdbx_strand_id
1 'polypeptide(L)'
;MTAGDEQLPHGQTAQRLLWQDLSDDLKLAIEDQLGGRVLHARSQNGGFTQGMASVLYTRDHGAAFVKAVPASSHLAEWCRREAAVNAALPTGLPVPGFRWSTELAGHVILCFDPVSGELPQQSWEPAELLAALAALAAIASALTVPPPALAQLATTTFSREIAESHTCWQRIDAGDLPMPPIPAWAVERIGQLAQLEALLPLVSASATGMIHYDLRPDNVIIARGSGQAAVCDWARLDHGPVWVDTINLLISAAPYGHDVDALLAAHPSAQEMPDLAVEAQLASWSGYLLVAGSQPPVPSSPHFNTSRYQCGLAALGWLRKRLEYGPRTA
;
A
#
# COMPACT_ATOMS: atom_id res chain seq x y z
N MET A 1 -21.64 16.80 1.31
CA MET A 1 -21.06 15.48 1.00
C MET A 1 -20.19 15.11 2.17
N THR A 2 -20.40 13.93 2.76
CA THR A 2 -19.42 13.41 3.71
C THR A 2 -18.23 12.87 2.91
N ALA A 3 -17.04 12.77 3.50
CA ALA A 3 -15.87 12.18 2.82
C ALA A 3 -16.12 10.75 2.30
N GLY A 4 -17.16 10.06 2.80
CA GLY A 4 -17.58 8.74 2.30
C GLY A 4 -18.26 8.78 0.93
N ASP A 5 -18.84 9.91 0.52
CA ASP A 5 -19.64 10.02 -0.70
C ASP A 5 -18.86 10.58 -1.90
N GLU A 6 -17.64 11.07 -1.68
CA GLU A 6 -16.80 11.64 -2.74
C GLU A 6 -16.26 10.54 -3.66
N GLN A 7 -16.58 10.61 -4.95
CA GLN A 7 -16.00 9.68 -5.92
C GLN A 7 -14.56 10.06 -6.23
N LEU A 8 -13.61 9.21 -5.84
CA LEU A 8 -12.20 9.41 -6.15
C LEU A 8 -11.94 9.21 -7.66
N PRO A 9 -11.09 10.04 -8.28
CA PRO A 9 -10.75 9.89 -9.69
C PRO A 9 -9.82 8.68 -9.87
N HIS A 10 -10.36 7.57 -10.38
CA HIS A 10 -9.62 6.31 -10.57
C HIS A 10 -8.34 6.54 -11.40
N GLY A 11 -7.20 6.14 -10.83
CA GLY A 11 -5.88 6.29 -11.45
C GLY A 11 -5.37 7.73 -11.64
N GLN A 12 -6.05 8.73 -11.09
CA GLN A 12 -5.71 10.17 -11.25
C GLN A 12 -5.70 10.91 -9.91
N THR A 13 -5.21 10.25 -8.86
CA THR A 13 -5.17 10.79 -7.50
C THR A 13 -3.92 11.62 -7.19
N ALA A 14 -2.83 11.45 -7.95
CA ALA A 14 -1.55 12.09 -7.69
C ALA A 14 -1.38 13.43 -8.43
N GLN A 15 -0.77 14.40 -7.75
CA GLN A 15 -0.25 15.63 -8.37
C GLN A 15 1.25 15.44 -8.66
N ARG A 16 1.58 15.13 -9.92
CA ARG A 16 2.95 14.77 -10.35
C ARG A 16 3.69 15.94 -10.98
N LEU A 17 5.01 16.00 -10.75
CA LEU A 17 5.92 16.74 -11.61
C LEU A 17 6.05 16.01 -12.95
N LEU A 18 5.87 16.73 -14.06
CA LEU A 18 6.01 16.16 -15.39
C LEU A 18 7.47 16.23 -15.83
N TRP A 19 7.86 15.31 -16.72
CA TRP A 19 9.23 15.30 -17.28
C TRP A 19 9.61 16.65 -17.87
N GLN A 20 8.71 17.29 -18.62
CA GLN A 20 8.98 18.59 -19.25
C GLN A 20 9.23 19.72 -18.25
N ASP A 21 8.73 19.61 -17.02
CA ASP A 21 8.83 20.64 -15.99
C ASP A 21 10.13 20.52 -15.17
N LEU A 22 10.90 19.45 -15.36
CA LEU A 22 12.20 19.29 -14.71
C LEU A 22 13.24 20.26 -15.29
N SER A 23 14.19 20.69 -14.45
CA SER A 23 15.36 21.46 -14.89
C SER A 23 16.19 20.68 -15.91
N ASP A 24 16.84 21.38 -16.84
CA ASP A 24 17.69 20.77 -17.87
C ASP A 24 18.83 19.94 -17.26
N ASP A 25 19.45 20.40 -16.17
CA ASP A 25 20.51 19.66 -15.46
C ASP A 25 20.04 18.29 -14.97
N LEU A 26 18.82 18.21 -14.42
CA LEU A 26 18.23 16.95 -13.96
C LEU A 26 17.84 16.04 -15.13
N LYS A 27 17.30 16.61 -16.22
CA LYS A 27 16.98 15.84 -17.43
C LYS A 27 18.24 15.20 -18.02
N LEU A 28 19.32 15.98 -18.16
CA LEU A 28 20.61 15.49 -18.63
C LEU A 28 21.18 14.41 -17.72
N ALA A 29 21.14 14.59 -16.39
CA ALA A 29 21.60 13.58 -15.44
C ALA A 29 20.82 12.25 -15.57
N ILE A 30 19.50 12.32 -15.77
CA ILE A 30 18.68 11.11 -15.99
C ILE A 30 18.98 10.47 -17.34
N GLU A 31 19.11 11.26 -18.42
CA GLU A 31 19.45 10.76 -19.75
C GLU A 31 20.82 10.08 -19.78
N ASP A 32 21.82 10.63 -19.09
CA ASP A 32 23.15 10.03 -18.96
C ASP A 32 23.09 8.68 -18.23
N GLN A 33 22.34 8.58 -17.14
CA GLN A 33 22.13 7.31 -16.42
C GLN A 33 21.35 6.28 -17.24
N LEU A 34 20.40 6.72 -18.07
CA LEU A 34 19.66 5.85 -18.99
C LEU A 34 20.46 5.49 -20.26
N GLY A 35 21.57 6.18 -20.51
CA GLY A 35 22.42 6.00 -21.68
C GLY A 35 21.88 6.62 -22.98
N GLY A 36 20.81 7.41 -22.92
CA GLY A 36 20.23 7.99 -24.13
C GLY A 36 19.16 9.04 -23.89
N ARG A 37 18.97 9.89 -24.90
CA ARG A 37 17.99 10.99 -24.86
C ARG A 37 16.56 10.46 -24.74
N VAL A 38 15.79 11.06 -23.84
CA VAL A 38 14.35 10.82 -23.68
C VAL A 38 13.61 11.51 -24.82
N LEU A 39 12.87 10.72 -25.61
CA LEU A 39 12.04 11.22 -26.71
C LEU A 39 10.61 11.51 -26.27
N HIS A 40 10.11 10.71 -25.33
CA HIS A 40 8.75 10.78 -24.84
C HIS A 40 8.70 10.35 -23.38
N ALA A 41 7.77 10.92 -22.61
CA ALA A 41 7.54 10.59 -21.22
C ALA A 41 6.05 10.46 -20.96
N ARG A 42 5.66 9.42 -20.21
CA ARG A 42 4.28 9.17 -19.78
C ARG A 42 4.21 9.15 -18.27
N SER A 43 3.65 10.23 -17.69
CA SER A 43 3.46 10.34 -16.24
C SER A 43 2.46 9.31 -15.71
N GLN A 44 2.70 8.81 -14.50
CA GLN A 44 1.82 7.91 -13.77
C GLN A 44 1.07 8.69 -12.69
N ASN A 45 -0.23 8.86 -12.89
CA ASN A 45 -1.08 9.75 -12.09
C ASN A 45 -1.77 9.04 -10.91
N GLY A 46 -1.52 7.74 -10.71
CA GLY A 46 -1.96 6.99 -9.54
C GLY A 46 -1.09 7.23 -8.30
N GLY A 47 -1.62 6.92 -7.12
CA GLY A 47 -0.93 7.08 -5.83
C GLY A 47 -1.11 8.47 -5.21
N PHE A 48 -0.32 8.77 -4.17
CA PHE A 48 -0.52 9.95 -3.32
C PHE A 48 0.75 10.77 -3.07
N THR A 49 1.88 10.38 -3.67
CA THR A 49 3.17 11.04 -3.50
C THR A 49 3.40 12.14 -4.54
N GLN A 50 4.07 13.21 -4.12
CA GLN A 50 4.60 14.22 -5.04
C GLN A 50 5.92 13.77 -5.65
N GLY A 51 6.39 14.49 -6.67
CA GLY A 51 7.58 14.12 -7.43
C GLY A 51 7.23 13.69 -8.85
N MET A 52 8.27 13.43 -9.64
CA MET A 52 8.09 12.79 -10.94
C MET A 52 7.95 11.29 -10.72
N ALA A 53 6.98 10.67 -11.37
CA ALA A 53 6.88 9.23 -11.56
C ALA A 53 6.42 8.99 -13.00
N SER A 54 7.34 8.62 -13.88
CA SER A 54 7.06 8.56 -15.33
C SER A 54 7.74 7.36 -15.99
N VAL A 55 7.07 6.79 -16.99
CA VAL A 55 7.75 5.92 -17.96
C VAL A 55 8.43 6.81 -18.99
N LEU A 56 9.75 6.74 -19.07
CA LEU A 56 10.57 7.47 -20.02
C LEU A 56 10.96 6.54 -21.17
N TYR A 57 10.80 7.02 -22.40
CA TYR A 57 11.16 6.30 -23.62
C TYR A 57 12.38 6.96 -24.23
N THR A 58 13.48 6.21 -24.28
CA THR A 58 14.75 6.68 -24.86
C THR A 58 14.83 6.26 -26.31
N ARG A 59 15.68 6.96 -27.08
CA ARG A 59 15.87 6.68 -28.50
C ARG A 59 16.36 5.26 -28.79
N ASP A 60 17.33 4.80 -28.01
CA ASP A 60 18.12 3.60 -28.33
C ASP A 60 18.09 2.53 -27.20
N HIS A 61 17.54 2.86 -26.02
CA HIS A 61 17.59 2.00 -24.83
C HIS A 61 16.21 1.60 -24.29
N GLY A 62 15.18 1.70 -25.14
CA GLY A 62 13.82 1.27 -24.80
C GLY A 62 13.16 2.19 -23.77
N ALA A 63 12.54 1.58 -22.75
CA ALA A 63 11.78 2.32 -21.74
C ALA A 63 12.27 2.01 -20.31
N ALA A 64 12.10 2.99 -19.42
CA ALA A 64 12.40 2.90 -17.99
C ALA A 64 11.30 3.60 -17.19
N PHE A 65 10.88 3.05 -16.06
CA PHE A 65 10.07 3.80 -15.10
C PHE A 65 10.99 4.52 -14.12
N VAL A 66 10.87 5.85 -14.04
CA VAL A 66 11.73 6.70 -13.20
C VAL A 66 10.89 7.47 -12.20
N LYS A 67 11.28 7.38 -10.92
CA LYS A 67 10.83 8.26 -9.85
C LYS A 67 11.92 9.28 -9.55
N ALA A 68 11.56 10.54 -9.35
CA ALA A 68 12.50 11.57 -8.90
C ALA A 68 11.83 12.53 -7.90
N VAL A 69 12.49 12.72 -6.76
CA VAL A 69 12.05 13.66 -5.71
C VAL A 69 13.23 14.54 -5.28
N PRO A 70 13.01 15.82 -4.95
CA PRO A 70 14.07 16.66 -4.39
C PRO A 70 14.65 16.02 -3.12
N ALA A 71 15.97 16.02 -2.96
CA ALA A 71 16.64 15.44 -1.80
C ALA A 71 16.31 16.18 -0.48
N SER A 72 15.84 17.43 -0.58
CA SER A 72 15.32 18.22 0.54
C SER A 72 13.86 17.92 0.88
N SER A 73 13.16 17.10 0.08
CA SER A 73 11.77 16.73 0.33
C SER A 73 11.67 15.76 1.51
N HIS A 74 10.60 15.85 2.28
CA HIS A 74 10.25 14.83 3.28
C HIS A 74 10.01 13.44 2.65
N LEU A 75 9.80 13.37 1.33
CA LEU A 75 9.66 12.12 0.57
C LEU A 75 11.01 11.47 0.21
N ALA A 76 12.12 12.20 0.33
CA ALA A 76 13.44 11.69 -0.07
C ALA A 76 13.82 10.42 0.70
N GLU A 77 13.52 10.39 2.00
CA GLU A 77 13.83 9.22 2.83
C GLU A 77 12.98 8.00 2.46
N TRP A 78 11.71 8.20 2.11
CA TRP A 78 10.85 7.14 1.59
C TRP A 78 11.39 6.59 0.27
N CYS A 79 11.88 7.44 -0.63
CA CYS A 79 12.51 7.00 -1.88
C CYS A 79 13.83 6.25 -1.64
N ARG A 80 14.69 6.70 -0.72
CA ARG A 80 15.92 5.96 -0.36
C ARG A 80 15.59 4.58 0.21
N ARG A 81 14.59 4.53 1.09
CA ARG A 81 14.10 3.28 1.67
C ARG A 81 13.56 2.34 0.60
N GLU A 82 12.72 2.84 -0.30
CA GLU A 82 12.20 2.06 -1.44
C GLU A 82 13.34 1.50 -2.30
N ALA A 83 14.37 2.30 -2.59
CA ALA A 83 15.53 1.86 -3.38
C ALA A 83 16.30 0.73 -2.67
N ALA A 84 16.58 0.90 -1.38
CA ALA A 84 17.29 -0.09 -0.59
C ALA A 84 16.51 -1.42 -0.49
N VAL A 85 15.19 -1.35 -0.29
CA VAL A 85 14.33 -2.54 -0.25
C VAL A 85 14.34 -3.24 -1.59
N ASN A 86 14.08 -2.52 -2.69
CA ASN A 86 14.03 -3.13 -4.02
C ASN A 86 15.37 -3.76 -4.43
N ALA A 87 16.50 -3.17 -4.04
CA ALA A 87 17.82 -3.75 -4.27
C ALA A 87 18.08 -5.06 -3.49
N ALA A 88 17.37 -5.26 -2.37
CA ALA A 88 17.51 -6.42 -1.48
C ALA A 88 16.42 -7.49 -1.67
N LEU A 89 15.39 -7.23 -2.48
CA LEU A 89 14.32 -8.18 -2.73
C LEU A 89 14.85 -9.42 -3.49
N PRO A 90 14.36 -10.63 -3.16
CA PRO A 90 14.66 -11.84 -3.93
C PRO A 90 14.31 -11.70 -5.41
N THR A 91 15.16 -12.25 -6.28
CA THR A 91 14.90 -12.30 -7.72
C THR A 91 13.72 -13.22 -8.04
N GLY A 92 12.93 -12.87 -9.05
CA GLY A 92 11.79 -13.68 -9.51
C GLY A 92 10.48 -13.43 -8.77
N LEU A 93 10.46 -12.47 -7.83
CA LEU A 93 9.22 -12.00 -7.23
C LEU A 93 8.38 -11.20 -8.23
N PRO A 94 7.05 -11.19 -8.07
CA PRO A 94 6.13 -10.38 -8.87
C PRO A 94 6.21 -8.90 -8.44
N VAL A 95 7.36 -8.27 -8.71
CA VAL A 95 7.66 -6.86 -8.44
C VAL A 95 8.33 -6.25 -9.68
N PRO A 96 8.23 -4.94 -9.93
CA PRO A 96 8.98 -4.29 -11.00
C PRO A 96 10.49 -4.52 -10.85
N GLY A 97 11.18 -4.83 -11.94
CA GLY A 97 12.63 -5.05 -11.92
C GLY A 97 13.38 -3.77 -11.54
N PHE A 98 14.10 -3.77 -10.43
CA PHE A 98 14.89 -2.61 -10.02
C PHE A 98 16.18 -2.52 -10.83
N ARG A 99 16.46 -1.34 -11.40
CA ARG A 99 17.67 -1.11 -12.21
C ARG A 99 18.77 -0.42 -11.42
N TRP A 100 18.45 0.72 -10.82
CA TRP A 100 19.41 1.52 -10.06
C TRP A 100 18.70 2.63 -9.27
N SER A 101 19.43 3.22 -8.33
CA SER A 101 19.08 4.49 -7.69
C SER A 101 20.31 5.38 -7.58
N THR A 102 20.12 6.69 -7.55
CA THR A 102 21.22 7.67 -7.43
C THR A 102 20.72 8.98 -6.82
N GLU A 103 21.66 9.78 -6.32
CA GLU A 103 21.42 11.17 -5.93
C GLU A 103 22.19 12.11 -6.85
N LEU A 104 21.47 12.80 -7.74
CA LEU A 104 22.04 13.69 -8.74
C LEU A 104 21.19 14.95 -8.89
N ALA A 105 21.83 16.07 -9.22
CA ALA A 105 21.16 17.37 -9.41
C ALA A 105 20.20 17.73 -8.25
N GLY A 106 20.57 17.39 -7.01
CA GLY A 106 19.77 17.64 -5.81
C GLY A 106 18.50 16.78 -5.67
N HIS A 107 18.41 15.64 -6.37
CA HIS A 107 17.26 14.74 -6.35
C HIS A 107 17.66 13.31 -6.01
N VAL A 108 16.79 12.60 -5.28
CA VAL A 108 16.83 11.14 -5.15
C VAL A 108 16.05 10.55 -6.34
N ILE A 109 16.71 9.68 -7.10
CA ILE A 109 16.19 9.13 -8.36
C ILE A 109 16.20 7.60 -8.28
N LEU A 110 15.09 6.97 -8.63
CA LEU A 110 14.96 5.51 -8.71
C LEU A 110 14.55 5.12 -10.13
N CYS A 111 15.11 4.01 -10.62
CA CYS A 111 14.85 3.49 -11.96
C CYS A 111 14.47 2.01 -11.91
N PHE A 112 13.41 1.67 -12.64
CA PHE A 112 12.85 0.33 -12.74
C PHE A 112 12.59 -0.06 -14.20
N ASP A 113 12.52 -1.36 -14.44
CA ASP A 113 11.86 -1.92 -15.61
C ASP A 113 10.40 -1.46 -15.64
N PRO A 114 9.93 -0.89 -16.75
CA PRO A 114 8.54 -0.47 -16.85
C PRO A 114 7.66 -1.71 -16.98
N VAL A 115 6.66 -1.83 -16.11
CA VAL A 115 5.60 -2.81 -16.26
C VAL A 115 4.57 -2.26 -17.26
N SER A 116 4.41 -2.96 -18.39
CA SER A 116 3.33 -2.65 -19.33
C SER A 116 2.01 -3.17 -18.76
N GLY A 117 1.37 -2.36 -17.91
CA GLY A 117 0.15 -2.74 -17.22
C GLY A 117 -0.72 -1.55 -16.85
N GLU A 118 -1.81 -1.86 -16.16
CA GLU A 118 -2.81 -0.92 -15.68
C GLU A 118 -3.07 -1.15 -14.19
N LEU A 119 -3.60 -0.12 -13.51
CA LEU A 119 -4.13 -0.32 -12.17
C LEU A 119 -5.35 -1.24 -12.25
N PRO A 120 -5.60 -2.09 -11.23
CA PRO A 120 -6.81 -2.87 -11.16
C PRO A 120 -8.05 -1.96 -11.21
N GLN A 121 -9.15 -2.49 -11.73
CA GLN A 121 -10.42 -1.78 -11.71
C GLN A 121 -10.87 -1.51 -10.28
N GLN A 122 -11.54 -0.38 -10.06
CA GLN A 122 -11.94 0.05 -8.73
C GLN A 122 -12.80 -1.01 -7.99
N SER A 123 -13.70 -1.69 -8.71
CA SER A 123 -14.56 -2.74 -8.16
C SER A 123 -13.90 -4.12 -8.07
N TRP A 124 -12.63 -4.24 -8.51
CA TRP A 124 -11.92 -5.48 -8.77
C TRP A 124 -12.65 -6.41 -9.75
N GLU A 125 -12.11 -6.56 -10.95
CA GLU A 125 -12.49 -7.73 -11.75
C GLU A 125 -12.02 -9.01 -11.05
N PRO A 126 -12.82 -10.09 -11.01
CA PRO A 126 -12.44 -11.31 -10.29
C PRO A 126 -11.07 -11.87 -10.71
N ALA A 127 -10.73 -11.80 -12.00
CA ALA A 127 -9.44 -12.24 -12.51
C ALA A 127 -8.27 -11.37 -12.03
N GLU A 128 -8.48 -10.05 -11.93
CA GLU A 128 -7.46 -9.11 -11.42
C GLU A 128 -7.20 -9.33 -9.93
N LEU A 129 -8.27 -9.56 -9.14
CA LEU A 129 -8.14 -9.85 -7.72
C LEU A 129 -7.40 -11.16 -7.46
N LEU A 130 -7.73 -12.21 -8.22
CA LEU A 130 -7.03 -13.49 -8.15
C LEU A 130 -5.56 -13.36 -8.57
N ALA A 131 -5.25 -12.55 -9.59
CA ALA A 131 -3.88 -12.28 -10.00
C ALA A 131 -3.09 -11.54 -8.90
N ALA A 132 -3.71 -10.55 -8.25
CA ALA A 132 -3.11 -9.82 -7.14
C ALA A 132 -2.85 -10.74 -5.94
N LEU A 133 -3.82 -11.59 -5.57
CA LEU A 133 -3.66 -12.59 -4.52
C LEU A 133 -2.56 -13.60 -4.87
N ALA A 134 -2.47 -14.07 -6.12
CA ALA A 134 -1.40 -14.96 -6.55
C ALA A 134 -0.01 -14.30 -6.43
N ALA A 135 0.10 -13.01 -6.76
CA ALA A 135 1.34 -12.25 -6.57
C ALA A 135 1.71 -12.13 -5.08
N LEU A 136 0.73 -11.85 -4.21
CA LEU A 136 0.95 -11.82 -2.76
C LEU A 136 1.32 -13.18 -2.19
N ALA A 137 0.76 -14.27 -2.68
CA ALA A 137 1.15 -15.61 -2.25
C ALA A 137 2.63 -15.89 -2.54
N ALA A 138 3.12 -15.50 -3.72
CA ALA A 138 4.53 -15.65 -4.08
C ALA A 138 5.45 -14.77 -3.21
N ILE A 139 5.05 -13.51 -2.96
CA ILE A 139 5.76 -12.58 -2.08
C ILE A 139 5.78 -13.10 -0.64
N ALA A 140 4.62 -13.42 -0.08
CA ALA A 140 4.47 -13.93 1.27
C ALA A 140 5.34 -15.16 1.49
N SER A 141 5.31 -16.13 0.57
CA SER A 141 6.15 -17.33 0.62
C SER A 141 7.65 -17.00 0.73
N ALA A 142 8.13 -16.05 -0.07
CA ALA A 142 9.52 -15.64 -0.05
C ALA A 142 9.92 -14.78 1.17
N LEU A 143 8.95 -14.11 1.80
CA LEU A 143 9.17 -13.19 2.92
C LEU A 143 8.77 -13.76 4.28
N THR A 144 8.21 -14.97 4.34
CA THR A 144 7.98 -15.70 5.61
C THR A 144 9.30 -15.91 6.37
N VAL A 145 10.38 -16.22 5.64
CA VAL A 145 11.75 -16.28 6.16
C VAL A 145 12.58 -15.28 5.36
N PRO A 146 12.65 -14.00 5.78
CA PRO A 146 13.23 -12.94 4.96
C PRO A 146 14.75 -13.11 4.82
N PRO A 147 15.33 -12.77 3.65
CA PRO A 147 16.79 -12.72 3.49
C PRO A 147 17.42 -11.77 4.52
N PRO A 148 18.60 -12.09 5.11
CA PRO A 148 19.22 -11.25 6.14
C PRO A 148 19.45 -9.80 5.70
N ALA A 149 19.83 -9.58 4.44
CA ALA A 149 20.04 -8.25 3.89
C ALA A 149 18.76 -7.41 3.88
N LEU A 150 17.61 -8.03 3.58
CA LEU A 150 16.31 -7.39 3.58
C LEU A 150 15.82 -7.16 5.03
N ALA A 151 15.97 -8.17 5.89
CA ALA A 151 15.57 -8.13 7.30
C ALA A 151 16.24 -6.98 8.08
N GLN A 152 17.48 -6.64 7.75
CA GLN A 152 18.23 -5.53 8.37
C GLN A 152 17.71 -4.13 8.00
N LEU A 153 16.91 -4.01 6.93
CA LEU A 153 16.36 -2.73 6.49
C LEU A 153 15.12 -2.30 7.30
N ALA A 154 14.43 -3.23 7.95
CA ALA A 154 13.35 -2.92 8.87
C ALA A 154 13.92 -2.66 10.27
N THR A 155 13.62 -1.48 10.81
CA THR A 155 14.13 -1.02 12.12
C THR A 155 13.09 -1.11 13.23
N THR A 156 11.87 -1.49 12.86
CA THR A 156 10.69 -1.62 13.70
C THR A 156 10.08 -3.01 13.52
N THR A 157 8.96 -3.25 14.19
CA THR A 157 8.10 -4.39 13.94
C THR A 157 6.68 -3.89 13.87
N PHE A 158 5.86 -4.55 13.05
CA PHE A 158 4.45 -4.25 12.88
C PHE A 158 3.74 -4.18 14.22
N SER A 159 3.97 -5.18 15.10
CA SER A 159 3.39 -5.27 16.44
C SER A 159 3.71 -4.07 17.33
N ARG A 160 4.92 -3.51 17.22
CA ARG A 160 5.32 -2.31 17.96
C ARG A 160 4.70 -1.06 17.35
N GLU A 161 4.73 -0.94 16.03
CA GLU A 161 4.17 0.24 15.35
C GLU A 161 2.68 0.41 15.62
N ILE A 162 1.90 -0.67 15.54
CA ILE A 162 0.47 -0.63 15.83
C ILE A 162 0.17 -0.35 17.31
N ALA A 163 1.00 -0.83 18.24
CA ALA A 163 0.85 -0.56 19.67
C ALA A 163 1.05 0.92 19.99
N GLU A 164 1.92 1.60 19.24
CA GLU A 164 2.18 3.04 19.40
C GLU A 164 1.15 3.90 18.62
N SER A 165 0.79 3.49 17.40
CA SER A 165 0.11 4.37 16.44
C SER A 165 -1.34 4.02 16.16
N HIS A 166 -1.77 2.78 16.38
CA HIS A 166 -3.11 2.28 16.03
C HIS A 166 -3.94 1.97 17.28
N THR A 167 -4.03 2.95 18.16
CA THR A 167 -4.82 2.92 19.41
C THR A 167 -6.04 3.85 19.32
N CYS A 168 -6.56 4.06 18.12
CA CYS A 168 -7.57 5.08 17.84
C CYS A 168 -8.89 4.76 18.55
N TRP A 169 -9.36 3.52 18.52
CA TRP A 169 -10.60 3.14 19.21
C TRP A 169 -10.44 3.20 20.72
N GLN A 170 -9.31 2.73 21.26
CA GLN A 170 -9.01 2.84 22.69
C GLN A 170 -9.00 4.30 23.17
N ARG A 171 -8.39 5.20 22.39
CA ARG A 171 -8.34 6.63 22.71
C ARG A 171 -9.70 7.31 22.57
N ILE A 172 -10.54 6.87 21.63
CA ILE A 172 -11.92 7.37 21.52
C ILE A 172 -12.75 6.90 22.73
N ASP A 173 -12.63 5.63 23.13
CA ASP A 173 -13.33 5.06 24.30
C ASP A 173 -12.95 5.79 25.61
N ALA A 174 -11.66 6.13 25.74
CA ALA A 174 -11.15 6.91 26.88
C ALA A 174 -11.52 8.39 26.85
N GLY A 175 -12.03 8.91 25.72
CA GLY A 175 -12.33 10.33 25.53
C GLY A 175 -11.13 11.21 25.18
N ASP A 176 -9.98 10.62 24.85
CA ASP A 176 -8.73 11.30 24.50
C ASP A 176 -8.66 11.74 23.02
N LEU A 177 -9.58 11.23 22.20
CA LEU A 177 -9.65 11.51 20.77
C LEU A 177 -11.10 11.74 20.34
N PRO A 178 -11.39 12.76 19.50
CA PRO A 178 -12.74 12.98 19.02
C PRO A 178 -13.18 11.83 18.11
N MET A 179 -14.46 11.46 18.23
CA MET A 179 -15.08 10.46 17.37
C MET A 179 -15.18 10.98 15.93
N PRO A 180 -14.63 10.26 14.92
CA PRO A 180 -14.82 10.61 13.52
C PRO A 180 -16.28 10.37 13.10
N PRO A 181 -16.74 10.91 11.96
CA PRO A 181 -18.02 10.51 11.39
C PRO A 181 -18.00 8.99 11.12
N ILE A 182 -18.94 8.24 11.69
CA ILE A 182 -19.01 6.78 11.58
C ILE A 182 -20.47 6.30 11.62
N PRO A 183 -20.77 5.09 11.12
CA PRO A 183 -22.12 4.52 11.23
C PRO A 183 -22.54 4.31 12.69
N ALA A 184 -23.85 4.45 12.98
CA ALA A 184 -24.42 4.26 14.32
C ALA A 184 -24.03 2.92 14.96
N TRP A 185 -23.93 1.87 14.15
CA TRP A 185 -23.48 0.54 14.59
C TRP A 185 -22.13 0.57 15.33
N ALA A 186 -21.18 1.38 14.84
CA ALA A 186 -19.86 1.49 15.44
C ALA A 186 -19.87 2.38 16.69
N VAL A 187 -20.70 3.42 16.72
CA VAL A 187 -20.91 4.28 17.91
C VAL A 187 -21.36 3.43 19.11
N GLU A 188 -22.26 2.48 18.90
CA GLU A 188 -22.76 1.58 19.95
C GLU A 188 -21.73 0.51 20.38
N ARG A 189 -20.59 0.40 19.69
CA ARG A 189 -19.60 -0.68 19.83
C ARG A 189 -18.18 -0.20 20.07
N ILE A 190 -17.97 1.07 20.41
CA ILE A 190 -16.64 1.63 20.64
C ILE A 190 -15.80 0.78 21.60
N GLY A 191 -16.36 0.37 22.76
CA GLY A 191 -15.65 -0.51 23.69
C GLY A 191 -15.28 -1.88 23.11
N GLN A 192 -16.13 -2.48 22.26
CA GLN A 192 -15.80 -3.74 21.57
C GLN A 192 -14.71 -3.54 20.50
N LEU A 193 -14.77 -2.44 19.75
CA LEU A 193 -13.77 -2.09 18.74
C LEU A 193 -12.40 -1.82 19.40
N ALA A 194 -12.39 -1.14 20.55
CA ALA A 194 -11.19 -0.89 21.34
C ALA A 194 -10.56 -2.20 21.86
N GLN A 195 -11.38 -3.15 22.32
CA GLN A 195 -10.90 -4.46 22.75
C GLN A 195 -10.27 -5.25 21.59
N LEU A 196 -10.91 -5.29 20.41
CA LEU A 196 -10.37 -5.95 19.23
C LEU A 196 -9.07 -5.28 18.74
N GLU A 197 -9.03 -3.94 18.72
CA GLU A 197 -7.84 -3.18 18.37
C GLU A 197 -6.66 -3.53 19.30
N ALA A 198 -6.91 -3.65 20.60
CA ALA A 198 -5.89 -4.00 21.60
C ALA A 198 -5.32 -5.43 21.43
N LEU A 199 -6.01 -6.33 20.72
CA LEU A 199 -5.53 -7.68 20.45
C LEU A 199 -4.47 -7.73 19.34
N LEU A 200 -4.47 -6.76 18.40
CA LEU A 200 -3.62 -6.83 17.22
C LEU A 200 -2.11 -6.92 17.54
N PRO A 201 -1.56 -6.12 18.48
CA PRO A 201 -0.16 -6.28 18.91
C PRO A 201 0.14 -7.68 19.44
N LEU A 202 -0.80 -8.31 20.15
CA LEU A 202 -0.61 -9.61 20.78
C LEU A 202 -0.61 -10.75 19.75
N VAL A 203 -1.58 -10.76 18.84
CA VAL A 203 -1.71 -11.80 17.81
C VAL A 203 -0.63 -11.68 16.71
N SER A 204 0.06 -10.55 16.62
CA SER A 204 1.15 -10.35 15.66
C SER A 204 2.56 -10.45 16.27
N ALA A 205 2.68 -10.57 17.60
CA ALA A 205 3.94 -10.46 18.32
C ALA A 205 5.01 -11.50 17.93
N SER A 206 4.59 -12.70 17.55
CA SER A 206 5.50 -13.81 17.21
C SER A 206 5.86 -13.87 15.72
N ALA A 207 5.35 -12.96 14.89
CA ALA A 207 5.62 -12.97 13.47
C ALA A 207 7.07 -12.57 13.17
N THR A 208 7.76 -13.38 12.36
CA THR A 208 9.15 -13.16 11.95
C THR A 208 9.31 -12.86 10.45
N GLY A 209 8.20 -12.86 9.71
CA GLY A 209 8.18 -12.56 8.29
C GLY A 209 8.33 -11.06 8.04
N MET A 210 8.29 -10.69 6.76
CA MET A 210 8.23 -9.29 6.35
C MET A 210 6.99 -9.02 5.51
N ILE A 211 6.47 -7.80 5.66
CA ILE A 211 5.27 -7.31 4.99
C ILE A 211 5.58 -6.04 4.22
N HIS A 212 4.90 -5.85 3.09
CA HIS A 212 4.88 -4.61 2.33
C HIS A 212 4.31 -3.46 3.18
N TYR A 213 3.30 -3.76 3.99
CA TYR A 213 2.66 -2.91 4.99
C TYR A 213 1.88 -1.69 4.47
N ASP A 214 2.03 -1.39 3.18
CA ASP A 214 1.27 -0.34 2.50
C ASP A 214 0.52 -0.85 1.26
N LEU A 215 0.01 -2.09 1.33
CA LEU A 215 -0.62 -2.69 0.17
C LEU A 215 -2.01 -2.09 -0.08
N ARG A 216 -2.14 -1.45 -1.23
CA ARG A 216 -3.35 -0.81 -1.76
C ARG A 216 -3.51 -1.11 -3.24
N PRO A 217 -4.71 -0.97 -3.83
CA PRO A 217 -4.91 -1.17 -5.27
C PRO A 217 -4.00 -0.31 -6.16
N ASP A 218 -3.65 0.91 -5.74
CA ASP A 218 -2.72 1.79 -6.47
C ASP A 218 -1.27 1.30 -6.47
N ASN A 219 -0.93 0.34 -5.60
CA ASN A 219 0.37 -0.33 -5.52
C ASN A 219 0.38 -1.70 -6.23
N VAL A 220 -0.68 -2.01 -6.99
CA VAL A 220 -0.79 -3.23 -7.80
C VAL A 220 -0.90 -2.86 -9.27
N ILE A 221 -0.10 -3.53 -10.10
CA ILE A 221 -0.11 -3.35 -11.55
C ILE A 221 -0.51 -4.67 -12.20
N ILE A 222 -1.58 -4.67 -12.99
CA ILE A 222 -1.99 -5.83 -13.80
C ILE A 222 -1.30 -5.73 -15.16
N ALA A 223 -0.37 -6.64 -15.42
CA ALA A 223 0.40 -6.69 -16.65
C ALA A 223 -0.52 -7.01 -17.85
N ARG A 224 -0.50 -6.14 -18.85
CA ARG A 224 -1.26 -6.32 -20.08
C ARG A 224 -0.72 -7.54 -20.84
N GLY A 225 -1.63 -8.40 -21.28
CA GLY A 225 -1.29 -9.62 -22.03
C GLY A 225 -1.23 -10.85 -21.14
N SER A 226 -0.35 -10.88 -20.13
CA SER A 226 -0.25 -12.03 -19.21
C SER A 226 -1.36 -12.05 -18.15
N GLY A 227 -1.90 -10.88 -17.79
CA GLY A 227 -2.87 -10.73 -16.69
C GLY A 227 -2.26 -10.95 -15.30
N GLN A 228 -0.94 -11.10 -15.19
CA GLN A 228 -0.25 -11.27 -13.92
C GLN A 228 -0.13 -9.93 -13.18
N ALA A 229 -0.23 -9.97 -11.85
CA ALA A 229 -0.04 -8.79 -11.04
C ALA A 229 1.44 -8.61 -10.64
N ALA A 230 1.85 -7.35 -10.48
CA ALA A 230 3.11 -6.97 -9.83
C ALA A 230 2.83 -5.96 -8.71
N VAL A 231 3.53 -6.10 -7.58
CA VAL A 231 3.44 -5.20 -6.43
C VAL A 231 4.58 -4.19 -6.47
N CYS A 232 4.24 -2.90 -6.41
CA CYS A 232 5.20 -1.80 -6.43
C CYS A 232 5.11 -0.96 -5.15
N ASP A 233 5.99 0.04 -5.03
CA ASP A 233 6.03 1.00 -3.91
C ASP A 233 6.43 0.42 -2.54
N TRP A 234 7.59 -0.24 -2.51
CA TRP A 234 8.15 -0.91 -1.34
C TRP A 234 8.77 0.03 -0.28
N ALA A 235 8.23 1.24 -0.13
CA ALA A 235 8.76 2.25 0.80
C ALA A 235 8.47 1.91 2.29
N ARG A 236 7.50 1.04 2.58
CA ARG A 236 6.97 0.80 3.94
C ARG A 236 7.31 -0.55 4.58
N LEU A 237 8.17 -1.35 3.94
CA LEU A 237 8.55 -2.68 4.41
C LEU A 237 8.79 -2.74 5.93
N ASP A 238 8.19 -3.72 6.62
CA ASP A 238 8.37 -3.93 8.06
C ASP A 238 8.37 -5.43 8.43
N HIS A 239 8.87 -5.76 9.62
CA HIS A 239 8.76 -7.09 10.20
C HIS A 239 7.32 -7.34 10.66
N GLY A 240 6.67 -8.40 10.18
CA GLY A 240 5.29 -8.65 10.54
C GLY A 240 4.70 -9.92 9.94
N PRO A 241 3.42 -10.20 10.27
CA PRO A 241 2.73 -11.37 9.78
C PRO A 241 2.33 -11.20 8.31
N VAL A 242 2.73 -12.14 7.45
CA VAL A 242 2.45 -12.09 6.00
C VAL A 242 0.95 -12.03 5.63
N TRP A 243 0.04 -12.37 6.54
CA TRP A 243 -1.40 -12.21 6.35
C TRP A 243 -1.85 -10.75 6.36
N VAL A 244 -1.09 -9.81 6.95
CA VAL A 244 -1.47 -8.38 7.05
C VAL A 244 -1.70 -7.77 5.67
N ASP A 245 -0.77 -7.99 4.74
CA ASP A 245 -0.91 -7.47 3.38
C ASP A 245 -2.11 -8.08 2.65
N THR A 246 -2.39 -9.36 2.87
CA THR A 246 -3.54 -10.04 2.26
C THR A 246 -4.86 -9.43 2.76
N ILE A 247 -4.98 -9.19 4.08
CA ILE A 247 -6.15 -8.52 4.65
C ILE A 247 -6.26 -7.09 4.10
N ASN A 248 -5.16 -6.33 4.06
CA ASN A 248 -5.16 -4.95 3.55
C ASN A 248 -5.63 -4.87 2.09
N LEU A 249 -5.22 -5.81 1.23
CA LEU A 249 -5.74 -5.90 -0.14
C LEU A 249 -7.24 -6.21 -0.15
N LEU A 250 -7.67 -7.22 0.61
CA LEU A 250 -9.06 -7.68 0.61
C LEU A 250 -10.04 -6.65 1.18
N ILE A 251 -9.60 -5.75 2.06
CA ILE A 251 -10.39 -4.59 2.50
C ILE A 251 -10.88 -3.79 1.29
N SER A 252 -10.05 -3.62 0.25
CA SER A 252 -10.44 -2.88 -0.96
C SER A 252 -11.46 -3.62 -1.83
N ALA A 253 -11.56 -4.96 -1.73
CA ALA A 253 -12.50 -5.78 -2.48
C ALA A 253 -13.84 -5.98 -1.74
N ALA A 254 -13.84 -5.91 -0.41
CA ALA A 254 -15.00 -6.19 0.45
C ALA A 254 -16.30 -5.41 0.12
N PRO A 255 -16.25 -4.14 -0.36
CA PRO A 255 -17.44 -3.40 -0.76
C PRO A 255 -18.13 -3.92 -2.02
N TYR A 256 -17.43 -4.70 -2.86
CA TYR A 256 -17.86 -5.02 -4.23
C TYR A 256 -18.42 -6.44 -4.41
N GLY A 257 -18.82 -7.09 -3.32
CA GLY A 257 -19.53 -8.37 -3.36
C GLY A 257 -18.65 -9.61 -3.47
N HIS A 258 -17.31 -9.45 -3.42
CA HIS A 258 -16.37 -10.56 -3.32
C HIS A 258 -16.51 -11.28 -1.97
N ASP A 259 -16.39 -12.61 -1.96
CA ASP A 259 -16.32 -13.40 -0.72
C ASP A 259 -14.90 -13.35 -0.15
N VAL A 260 -14.57 -12.22 0.47
CA VAL A 260 -13.23 -11.94 1.01
C VAL A 260 -12.83 -12.87 2.15
N ASP A 261 -13.79 -13.45 2.89
CA ASP A 261 -13.50 -14.44 3.93
C ASP A 261 -13.06 -15.77 3.30
N ALA A 262 -13.77 -16.24 2.27
CA ALA A 262 -13.39 -17.44 1.53
C ALA A 262 -12.04 -17.27 0.80
N LEU A 263 -11.81 -16.10 0.19
CA LEU A 263 -10.54 -15.78 -0.47
C LEU A 263 -9.37 -15.76 0.53
N LEU A 264 -9.56 -15.15 1.70
CA LEU A 264 -8.54 -15.13 2.76
C LEU A 264 -8.26 -16.54 3.28
N ALA A 265 -9.30 -17.32 3.58
CA ALA A 265 -9.16 -18.69 4.10
C ALA A 265 -8.42 -19.62 3.13
N ALA A 266 -8.57 -19.41 1.82
CA ALA A 266 -7.85 -20.16 0.79
C ALA A 266 -6.41 -19.67 0.55
N HIS A 267 -6.06 -18.48 1.04
CA HIS A 267 -4.78 -17.86 0.72
C HIS A 267 -3.62 -18.42 1.57
N PRO A 268 -2.45 -18.74 1.00
CA PRO A 268 -1.34 -19.34 1.75
C PRO A 268 -0.85 -18.53 2.95
N SER A 269 -0.94 -17.20 2.91
CA SER A 269 -0.54 -16.33 4.04
C SER A 269 -1.40 -16.54 5.30
N ALA A 270 -2.60 -17.13 5.18
CA ALA A 270 -3.54 -17.30 6.26
C ALA A 270 -3.41 -18.65 7.00
N GLN A 271 -2.55 -19.57 6.55
CA GLN A 271 -2.47 -20.94 7.09
C GLN A 271 -2.16 -21.02 8.60
N GLU A 272 -1.31 -20.11 9.09
CA GLU A 272 -0.92 -20.03 10.50
C GLU A 272 -1.46 -18.76 11.17
N MET A 273 -2.53 -18.19 10.63
CA MET A 273 -3.13 -16.97 11.16
C MET A 273 -3.81 -17.28 12.51
N PRO A 274 -3.48 -16.54 13.59
CA PRO A 274 -4.14 -16.74 14.88
C PRO A 274 -5.63 -16.44 14.84
N ASP A 275 -6.36 -17.05 15.77
CA ASP A 275 -7.76 -16.69 16.03
C ASP A 275 -7.87 -15.18 16.29
N LEU A 276 -8.96 -14.58 15.80
CA LEU A 276 -9.28 -13.16 15.92
C LEU A 276 -8.29 -12.20 15.21
N ALA A 277 -7.27 -12.69 14.49
CA ALA A 277 -6.32 -11.82 13.78
C ALA A 277 -7.01 -10.94 12.73
N VAL A 278 -8.02 -11.48 12.04
CA VAL A 278 -8.81 -10.73 11.05
C VAL A 278 -9.60 -9.61 11.72
N GLU A 279 -10.35 -9.93 12.77
CA GLU A 279 -11.14 -8.96 13.51
C GLU A 279 -10.26 -7.88 14.15
N ALA A 280 -9.13 -8.26 14.74
CA ALA A 280 -8.17 -7.35 15.33
C ALA A 280 -7.56 -6.41 14.28
N GLN A 281 -7.17 -6.95 13.11
CA GLN A 281 -6.63 -6.16 12.00
C GLN A 281 -7.67 -5.17 11.48
N LEU A 282 -8.90 -5.62 11.22
CA LEU A 282 -9.96 -4.76 10.70
C LEU A 282 -10.37 -3.68 11.71
N ALA A 283 -10.42 -4.01 13.02
CA ALA A 283 -10.69 -3.04 14.06
C ALA A 283 -9.60 -1.96 14.12
N SER A 284 -8.34 -2.37 14.26
CA SER A 284 -7.20 -1.44 14.33
C SER A 284 -7.07 -0.58 13.08
N TRP A 285 -7.11 -1.19 11.89
CA TRP A 285 -6.94 -0.49 10.62
C TRP A 285 -8.10 0.47 10.33
N SER A 286 -9.35 0.07 10.63
CA SER A 286 -10.51 0.96 10.46
C SER A 286 -10.42 2.18 11.37
N GLY A 287 -10.04 2.02 12.64
CA GLY A 287 -9.90 3.13 13.59
C GLY A 287 -8.85 4.14 13.13
N TYR A 288 -7.66 3.63 12.81
CA TYR A 288 -6.57 4.44 12.27
C TYR A 288 -6.99 5.22 11.02
N LEU A 289 -7.57 4.53 10.03
CA LEU A 289 -7.94 5.14 8.75
C LEU A 289 -9.10 6.13 8.85
N LEU A 290 -10.11 5.87 9.69
CA LEU A 290 -11.25 6.77 9.87
C LEU A 290 -10.84 8.06 10.58
N VAL A 291 -10.01 7.95 11.62
CA VAL A 291 -9.45 9.13 12.31
C VAL A 291 -8.57 9.93 11.37
N ALA A 292 -7.66 9.27 10.66
CA ALA A 292 -6.70 9.93 9.80
C ALA A 292 -7.38 10.52 8.55
N GLY A 293 -8.38 9.82 8.00
CA GLY A 293 -9.18 10.29 6.88
C GLY A 293 -10.14 11.42 7.22
N SER A 294 -10.47 11.62 8.50
CA SER A 294 -11.28 12.75 8.98
C SER A 294 -10.48 14.03 9.23
N GLN A 295 -9.17 14.01 9.02
CA GLN A 295 -8.31 15.19 9.13
C GLN A 295 -8.50 16.14 7.93
N PRO A 296 -8.18 17.44 8.06
CA PRO A 296 -8.25 18.39 6.95
C PRO A 296 -7.45 17.91 5.73
N PRO A 297 -7.91 18.18 4.48
CA PRO A 297 -7.23 17.77 3.27
C PRO A 297 -5.76 18.18 3.24
N VAL A 298 -4.90 17.30 2.76
CA VAL A 298 -3.48 17.59 2.55
C VAL A 298 -3.36 18.32 1.20
N PRO A 299 -2.91 19.59 1.14
CA PRO A 299 -2.89 20.35 -0.11
C PRO A 299 -2.08 19.67 -1.23
N SER A 300 -1.00 19.00 -0.86
CA SER A 300 -0.12 18.25 -1.76
C SER A 300 -0.68 16.91 -2.23
N SER A 301 -1.73 16.40 -1.58
CA SER A 301 -2.37 15.13 -1.88
C SER A 301 -3.87 15.18 -1.54
N PRO A 302 -4.68 15.92 -2.32
CA PRO A 302 -6.05 16.28 -1.92
C PRO A 302 -6.97 15.08 -1.68
N HIS A 303 -6.73 13.97 -2.39
CA HIS A 303 -7.54 12.76 -2.33
C HIS A 303 -7.10 11.78 -1.22
N PHE A 304 -5.99 12.03 -0.55
CA PHE A 304 -5.39 11.06 0.38
C PHE A 304 -6.28 10.77 1.58
N ASN A 305 -6.83 11.80 2.22
CA ASN A 305 -7.67 11.63 3.41
C ASN A 305 -9.00 10.98 3.06
N THR A 306 -9.63 11.37 1.94
CA THR A 306 -10.83 10.73 1.41
C THR A 306 -10.60 9.24 1.15
N SER A 307 -9.47 8.88 0.50
CA SER A 307 -9.11 7.49 0.26
C SER A 307 -8.91 6.68 1.55
N ARG A 308 -8.26 7.27 2.56
CA ARG A 308 -8.11 6.63 3.88
C ARG A 308 -9.48 6.40 4.51
N TYR A 309 -10.33 7.41 4.52
CA TYR A 309 -11.66 7.34 5.12
C TYR A 309 -12.53 6.25 4.47
N GLN A 310 -12.55 6.16 3.13
CA GLN A 310 -13.28 5.12 2.40
C GLN A 310 -12.75 3.71 2.69
N CYS A 311 -11.43 3.55 2.74
CA CYS A 311 -10.81 2.27 3.12
C CYS A 311 -11.15 1.90 4.58
N GLY A 312 -11.18 2.88 5.49
CA GLY A 312 -11.60 2.69 6.88
C GLY A 312 -13.06 2.23 7.00
N LEU A 313 -13.97 2.80 6.20
CA LEU A 313 -15.36 2.36 6.13
C LEU A 313 -15.49 0.93 5.56
N ALA A 314 -14.70 0.59 4.55
CA ALA A 314 -14.69 -0.77 3.99
C ALA A 314 -14.22 -1.81 5.02
N ALA A 315 -13.15 -1.50 5.76
CA ALA A 315 -12.63 -2.34 6.83
C ALA A 315 -13.68 -2.53 7.95
N LEU A 316 -14.31 -1.44 8.40
CA LEU A 316 -15.36 -1.46 9.42
C LEU A 316 -16.59 -2.24 8.94
N GLY A 317 -16.97 -2.09 7.67
CA GLY A 317 -18.07 -2.82 7.05
C GLY A 317 -17.82 -4.33 6.96
N TRP A 318 -16.59 -4.75 6.66
CA TRP A 318 -16.20 -6.15 6.70
C TRP A 318 -16.21 -6.69 8.14
N LEU A 319 -15.62 -5.96 9.09
CA LEU A 319 -15.64 -6.34 10.50
C LEU A 319 -17.07 -6.54 11.02
N ARG A 320 -17.97 -5.61 10.69
CA ARG A 320 -19.38 -5.70 11.05
C ARG A 320 -20.01 -7.01 10.57
N LYS A 321 -19.82 -7.38 9.30
CA LYS A 321 -20.37 -8.62 8.74
C LYS A 321 -19.87 -9.85 9.53
N ARG A 322 -18.58 -9.89 9.87
CA ARG A 322 -17.99 -10.99 10.66
C ARG A 322 -18.54 -11.06 12.08
N LEU A 323 -18.73 -9.94 12.75
CA LEU A 323 -19.27 -9.90 14.12
C LEU A 323 -20.77 -10.23 14.18
N GLU A 324 -21.55 -9.92 13.14
CA GLU A 324 -23.00 -10.19 13.10
C GLU A 324 -23.33 -11.61 12.60
N TYR A 325 -22.55 -12.16 11.68
CA TYR A 325 -22.89 -13.40 10.96
C TYR A 325 -21.82 -14.49 11.04
N GLY A 326 -20.66 -14.22 11.65
CA GLY A 326 -19.48 -15.08 11.54
C GLY A 326 -18.79 -14.97 10.16
N PRO A 327 -17.62 -15.62 9.98
CA PRO A 327 -17.02 -15.75 8.66
C PRO A 327 -17.97 -16.54 7.74
N ARG A 328 -18.17 -16.08 6.50
CA ARG A 328 -18.89 -16.87 5.51
C ARG A 328 -18.02 -18.08 5.15
N THR A 329 -18.38 -19.24 5.69
CA THR A 329 -17.81 -20.52 5.24
C THR A 329 -18.51 -20.91 3.94
N ALA A 330 -17.74 -21.04 2.86
CA ALA A 330 -18.19 -21.67 1.61
C ALA A 330 -18.49 -23.16 1.82
#